data_AF-A0A7J2TX90-F1
#
_entry.id   AF-A0A7J2TX90-F1
#
_cell.length_a   1.000
_cell.length_b   1.000
_cell.length_c   1.000
_cell.angle_alpha   90.00
_cell.angle_beta   90.00
_cell.angle_gamma   90.00
#
_symmetry.space_group_name_H-M   'P 1'
#
loop_
_entity.id
_entity.type
_entity.pdbx_description
1 polymer ?
#
loop_
_entity_poly.entity_id
_entity_poly.type
_entity_poly.pdbx_seq_one_letter_code
_entity_poly.pdbx_strand_id
1 'polypeptide(L)'
;MRRKKSKSIIIIGVILIVSIAFVGSRYVHFESIVKTESEKPKIEILNITNYTQERFVKIYVPAVDNEGRGVATVLKVGIKPGSGKVLVDINNILFWLDTQQSIQTA
;
A
#
# COMPACT_ATOMS: atom_id res chain seq x y z
N MET A 1 -18.40 41.61 38.04
CA MET A 1 -17.35 40.72 37.48
C MET A 1 -17.74 39.21 37.42
N ARG A 2 -19.03 38.83 37.39
CA ARG A 2 -19.46 37.41 37.39
C ARG A 2 -19.79 36.82 36.00
N ARG A 3 -20.19 37.65 35.01
CA ARG A 3 -20.57 37.19 33.65
C ARG A 3 -19.41 36.69 32.78
N LYS A 4 -18.15 37.06 33.11
CA LYS A 4 -16.97 36.63 32.33
C LYS A 4 -16.60 35.17 32.64
N LYS A 5 -16.76 34.74 33.90
CA LYS A 5 -16.50 33.35 34.33
C LYS A 5 -17.45 32.34 33.69
N SER A 6 -18.73 32.68 33.52
CA SER A 6 -19.70 31.75 32.91
C SER A 6 -19.44 31.50 31.43
N LYS A 7 -18.99 32.52 30.68
CA LYS A 7 -18.60 32.37 29.27
C LYS A 7 -17.36 31.48 29.10
N SER A 8 -16.38 31.60 29.99
CA SER A 8 -15.19 30.73 29.97
C SER A 8 -15.54 29.26 30.24
N ILE A 9 -16.49 28.98 31.13
CA ILE A 9 -16.95 27.61 31.42
C ILE A 9 -17.61 26.97 30.19
N ILE A 10 -18.40 27.74 29.44
CA ILE A 10 -19.05 27.26 28.21
C ILE A 10 -17.99 26.94 27.13
N ILE A 11 -16.99 27.81 26.96
CA ILE A 11 -15.91 27.60 25.97
C ILE A 11 -15.11 26.33 26.30
N ILE A 12 -14.77 26.11 27.57
CA ILE A 12 -14.05 24.91 28.02
C ILE A 12 -14.89 23.65 27.75
N GLY A 13 -16.21 23.71 28.01
CA GLY A 13 -17.12 22.60 27.71
C GLY A 13 -17.16 22.22 26.22
N VAL A 14 -17.21 23.22 25.33
CA VAL A 14 -17.20 23.00 23.87
C VAL A 14 -15.89 22.37 23.41
N ILE A 15 -14.75 22.85 23.93
CA ILE A 15 -13.43 22.29 23.59
C ILE A 15 -13.35 20.81 24.00
N LEU A 16 -13.88 20.47 25.18
CA LEU A 16 -13.84 19.09 25.70
C LEU A 16 -14.66 18.12 24.84
N ILE A 17 -15.85 18.55 24.37
CA ILE A 17 -16.69 17.77 23.46
C ILE A 17 -15.98 17.53 22.12
N VAL A 18 -15.35 18.56 21.54
CA VAL A 18 -14.62 18.46 20.28
C VAL A 18 -13.41 17.52 20.41
N SER A 19 -12.68 17.58 21.53
CA SER A 19 -11.55 16.68 21.79
C SER A 19 -12.00 15.21 21.90
N ILE A 20 -13.12 14.92 22.56
CA ILE A 20 -13.66 13.56 22.66
C ILE A 20 -14.07 13.03 21.28
N ALA A 21 -14.77 13.83 20.46
CA ALA A 21 -15.18 13.45 19.12
C ALA A 21 -13.97 13.19 18.19
N PHE A 22 -12.94 14.03 18.29
CA PHE A 22 -11.71 13.91 17.51
C PHE A 22 -10.95 12.62 17.83
N VAL A 23 -10.81 12.30 19.13
CA VAL A 23 -10.16 11.06 19.57
C VAL A 23 -11.02 9.85 19.18
N GLY A 24 -12.33 9.89 19.43
CA GLY A 24 -13.26 8.81 19.07
C GLY A 24 -13.25 8.47 17.58
N SER A 25 -13.18 9.47 16.70
CA SER A 25 -13.09 9.27 15.24
C SER A 25 -11.89 8.42 14.82
N ARG A 26 -10.77 8.45 15.56
CA ARG A 26 -9.57 7.65 15.27
C ARG A 26 -9.71 6.18 15.68
N TYR A 27 -10.69 5.83 16.52
CA TYR A 27 -10.92 4.47 17.00
C TYR A 27 -12.02 3.71 16.22
N VAL A 28 -12.75 4.36 15.31
CA VAL A 28 -13.92 3.76 14.61
C VAL A 28 -13.55 2.91 13.39
N HIS A 29 -12.27 2.67 13.11
CA HIS A 29 -11.86 1.71 12.07
C HIS A 29 -11.51 0.34 12.65
N PHE A 30 -12.51 -0.36 13.18
CA PHE A 30 -12.36 -1.78 13.47
C PHE A 30 -13.62 -2.57 13.11
N GLU A 31 -13.37 -3.63 12.35
CA GLU A 31 -14.27 -4.72 11.98
C GLU A 31 -15.41 -4.45 11.00
N SER A 32 -15.19 -4.84 9.74
CA SER A 32 -16.07 -5.83 9.09
C SER A 32 -15.48 -6.31 7.76
N ILE A 33 -14.74 -7.42 7.75
CA ILE A 33 -14.72 -8.33 6.59
C ILE A 33 -14.90 -9.77 7.09
N VAL A 34 -16.17 -10.16 7.10
CA VAL A 34 -16.73 -11.42 6.58
C VAL A 34 -16.08 -12.74 7.05
N LYS A 35 -16.82 -13.43 7.93
CA LYS A 35 -16.77 -14.88 8.11
C LYS A 35 -17.07 -15.60 6.79
N THR A 36 -16.18 -16.48 6.35
CA THR A 36 -16.54 -17.62 5.50
C THR A 36 -15.73 -18.82 5.99
N GLU A 37 -16.41 -19.72 6.68
CA GLU A 37 -15.86 -21.02 7.07
C GLU A 37 -15.92 -22.00 5.89
N SER A 38 -14.80 -22.71 5.71
CA SER A 38 -14.67 -24.11 5.26
C SER A 38 -14.82 -24.45 3.78
N GLU A 39 -13.67 -24.53 3.11
CA GLU A 39 -13.14 -25.82 2.65
C GLU A 39 -11.62 -25.82 2.86
N LYS A 40 -11.08 -26.84 3.53
CA LYS A 40 -9.64 -26.96 3.81
C LYS A 40 -8.95 -27.54 2.56
N PRO A 41 -8.14 -26.78 1.80
CA PRO A 41 -7.20 -27.42 0.89
C PRO A 41 -6.16 -28.14 1.75
N LYS A 42 -5.86 -29.39 1.42
CA LYS A 42 -4.72 -30.12 1.96
C LYS A 42 -3.45 -29.41 1.47
N ILE A 43 -2.95 -28.46 2.26
CA ILE A 43 -1.70 -27.74 1.96
C ILE A 43 -0.55 -28.69 2.30
N GLU A 44 0.14 -29.13 1.27
CA GLU A 44 1.49 -29.65 1.38
C GLU A 44 2.36 -28.49 1.92
N ILE A 45 2.87 -28.62 3.13
CA ILE A 45 3.66 -27.57 3.78
C ILE A 45 5.01 -27.48 3.07
N LEU A 46 5.07 -26.63 2.05
CA LEU A 46 6.32 -26.04 1.58
C LEU A 46 6.85 -25.19 2.74
N ASN A 47 7.81 -25.72 3.49
CA ASN A 47 8.57 -24.98 4.50
C ASN A 47 9.39 -23.88 3.81
N ILE A 48 8.74 -22.77 3.45
CA ILE A 48 9.38 -21.56 2.94
C ILE A 48 9.81 -20.75 4.16
N THR A 49 10.99 -21.05 4.69
CA THR A 49 11.57 -20.38 5.88
C THR A 49 12.17 -19.00 5.61
N ASN A 50 11.96 -18.41 4.42
CA ASN A 50 12.64 -17.19 3.98
C ASN A 50 11.68 -16.13 3.41
N TYR A 51 10.63 -15.78 4.17
CA TYR A 51 9.78 -14.62 3.87
C TYR A 51 10.40 -13.28 4.29
N THR A 52 11.58 -13.28 4.94
CA THR A 52 12.26 -12.07 5.42
C THR A 52 13.30 -11.51 4.43
N GLN A 53 13.64 -12.28 3.39
CA GLN A 53 14.72 -11.91 2.47
C GLN A 53 14.15 -11.29 1.20
N GLU A 54 14.71 -10.15 0.81
CA GLU A 54 14.43 -9.56 -0.50
C GLU A 54 14.96 -10.51 -1.59
N ARG A 55 14.13 -10.83 -2.58
CA ARG A 55 14.54 -11.64 -3.73
C ARG A 55 14.45 -10.79 -4.98
N PHE A 56 15.44 -10.92 -5.85
CA PHE A 56 15.50 -10.18 -7.10
C PHE A 56 15.76 -11.13 -8.26
N VAL A 57 15.13 -10.85 -9.39
CA VAL A 57 15.37 -11.52 -10.67
C VAL A 57 15.65 -10.45 -11.72
N LYS A 58 16.53 -10.77 -12.67
CA LYS A 58 16.82 -9.95 -13.85
C LYS A 58 16.31 -10.69 -15.08
N ILE A 59 15.57 -10.00 -15.92
CA ILE A 59 15.05 -10.52 -17.19
C ILE A 59 15.60 -9.61 -18.29
N TYR A 60 16.21 -10.22 -19.31
CA TYR A 60 16.63 -9.47 -20.50
C TYR A 60 15.45 -9.39 -21.46
N VAL A 61 15.08 -8.18 -21.85
CA VAL A 61 13.98 -7.91 -22.77
C VAL A 61 14.46 -7.03 -23.93
N PRO A 62 13.95 -7.24 -25.15
CA PRO A 62 14.24 -6.34 -26.26
C PRO A 62 13.61 -4.97 -26.00
N ALA A 63 14.31 -3.91 -26.38
CA ALA A 63 13.89 -2.52 -26.29
C ALA A 63 14.47 -1.70 -27.45
N VAL A 64 14.12 -0.42 -27.49
CA VAL A 64 14.64 0.55 -28.46
C VAL A 64 15.33 1.68 -27.70
N ASP A 65 16.53 2.05 -28.11
CA ASP A 65 17.27 3.17 -27.51
C ASP A 65 16.80 4.54 -28.08
N ASN A 66 17.41 5.62 -27.60
CA ASN A 66 17.11 6.99 -28.01
C ASN A 66 17.49 7.31 -29.47
N GLU A 67 18.30 6.47 -30.10
CA GLU A 67 18.70 6.55 -31.51
C GLU A 67 17.81 5.67 -32.41
N GLY A 68 16.83 4.97 -31.85
CA GLY A 68 15.93 4.09 -32.58
C GLY A 68 16.50 2.69 -32.84
N ARG A 69 17.62 2.31 -32.22
CA ARG A 69 18.25 1.00 -32.40
C ARG A 69 17.66 -0.02 -31.44
N GLY A 70 17.51 -1.25 -31.92
CA GLY A 70 17.14 -2.38 -31.07
C GLY A 70 18.27 -2.73 -30.09
N VAL A 71 17.97 -2.76 -28.81
CA VAL A 71 18.92 -3.07 -27.72
C VAL A 71 18.31 -4.07 -26.74
N ALA A 72 19.16 -4.85 -26.05
CA ALA A 72 18.71 -5.66 -24.92
C ALA A 72 18.77 -4.81 -23.64
N THR A 73 17.64 -4.68 -22.94
CA THR A 73 17.56 -4.00 -21.65
C THR A 73 17.25 -4.98 -20.52
N VAL A 74 17.55 -4.60 -19.28
CA VAL A 74 17.36 -5.44 -18.10
C VAL A 74 16.16 -4.95 -17.30
N LEU A 75 15.12 -5.78 -17.22
CA LEU A 75 14.04 -5.62 -16.26
C LEU A 75 14.43 -6.29 -14.93
N LYS A 76 14.52 -5.50 -13.86
CA LYS A 76 14.80 -6.00 -12.51
C LYS A 76 13.49 -6.08 -11.73
N VAL A 77 13.09 -7.29 -11.35
CA VAL A 77 11.90 -7.53 -10.52
C VAL A 77 12.36 -7.91 -9.13
N GLY A 78 11.76 -7.31 -8.10
CA GLY A 78 12.09 -7.56 -6.71
C GLY A 78 10.85 -7.78 -5.87
N ILE A 79 10.91 -8.75 -4.96
CA ILE A 79 9.92 -8.90 -3.90
C ILE A 79 10.58 -8.56 -2.56
N LYS A 80 9.84 -7.81 -1.74
CA LYS A 80 10.24 -7.41 -0.39
C LYS A 80 9.12 -7.73 0.58
N PRO A 81 9.41 -8.05 1.86
CA PRO A 81 8.38 -8.19 2.87
C PRO A 81 7.57 -6.89 2.97
N GLY A 82 6.24 -6.96 2.95
CA GLY A 82 5.38 -5.77 2.94
C GLY A 82 3.90 -6.10 2.81
N SER A 83 3.09 -5.06 2.59
CA SER A 83 1.62 -5.16 2.58
C SER A 83 1.01 -5.48 1.19
N GLY A 84 1.77 -6.10 0.30
CA GLY A 84 1.27 -6.47 -1.04
C GLY A 84 1.15 -5.29 -2.00
N LYS A 85 1.93 -4.22 -1.80
CA LYS A 85 1.99 -3.10 -2.74
C LYS A 85 2.93 -3.42 -3.91
N VAL A 86 2.51 -3.08 -5.12
CA VAL A 86 3.35 -3.11 -6.32
C VAL A 86 3.91 -1.71 -6.55
N LEU A 87 5.25 -1.60 -6.59
CA LEU A 87 5.95 -0.37 -6.92
C LEU A 87 6.59 -0.54 -8.30
N VAL A 88 6.27 0.36 -9.22
CA VAL A 88 6.85 0.38 -10.56
C VAL A 88 7.70 1.64 -10.68
N ASP A 89 9.00 1.45 -10.90
CA ASP A 89 9.91 2.53 -11.25
C ASP A 89 10.11 2.52 -12.76
N ILE A 90 9.58 3.55 -13.41
CA ILE A 90 9.63 3.79 -14.84
C ILE A 90 10.52 5.00 -15.02
N ASN A 91 11.80 4.75 -15.31
CA ASN A 91 12.79 5.76 -15.71
C ASN A 91 12.37 6.42 -17.05
N ASN A 92 13.31 6.76 -17.92
CA ASN A 92 13.05 7.36 -19.24
C ASN A 92 12.56 6.35 -20.31
N ILE A 93 11.82 5.33 -19.93
CA ILE A 93 11.22 4.42 -20.90
C ILE A 93 9.86 5.00 -21.30
N LEU A 94 9.63 5.17 -22.60
CA LEU A 94 8.31 5.53 -23.13
C LEU A 94 7.35 4.36 -22.82
N PHE A 95 6.60 4.48 -21.73
CA PHE A 95 5.62 3.46 -21.32
C PHE A 95 4.22 3.86 -21.75
N TRP A 96 3.63 3.04 -22.61
CA TRP A 96 2.20 3.11 -22.92
C TRP A 96 1.38 2.78 -21.67
N LEU A 97 0.20 3.38 -21.53
CA LEU A 97 -0.70 3.15 -20.40
C LEU A 97 -1.00 1.65 -20.21
N ASP A 98 -1.19 0.95 -21.32
CA ASP A 98 -1.53 -0.48 -21.38
C ASP A 98 -0.44 -1.37 -20.77
N THR A 99 0.83 -0.98 -20.91
CA THR A 99 1.95 -1.75 -20.34
C THR A 99 1.99 -1.62 -18.82
N GLN A 100 1.60 -0.47 -18.27
CA GLN A 100 1.51 -0.30 -16.81
C GLN A 100 0.39 -1.17 -16.22
N GLN A 101 -0.76 -1.25 -16.90
CA GLN A 101 -1.86 -2.12 -16.48
C GLN A 101 -1.49 -3.60 -16.57
N SER A 102 -0.77 -4.01 -17.61
CA SER A 102 -0.29 -5.40 -17.73
C SER A 102 0.66 -5.78 -16.60
N ILE A 103 1.54 -4.87 -16.16
CA ILE A 103 2.45 -5.11 -15.02
C ILE A 103 1.68 -5.27 -13.70
N GLN A 104 0.57 -4.55 -13.52
CA GLN A 104 -0.26 -4.69 -12.32
C GLN A 104 -1.10 -5.98 -12.33
N THR A 105 -1.38 -6.56 -13.50
CA THR A 105 -2.27 -7.72 -13.67
C THR A 105 -1.52 -9.06 -13.72
N ALA A 106 -0.30 -9.08 -14.28
CA ALA A 106 0.52 -10.27 -14.44
C ALA A 106 1.05 -10.80 -13.10
#